data_AF-A0A1V6SUT5-F1
#
_entry.id   AF-A0A1V6SUT5-F1
#
_cell.length_a   1.000
_cell.length_b   1.000
_cell.length_c   1.000
_cell.angle_alpha   90.00
_cell.angle_beta   90.00
_cell.angle_gamma   90.00
#
_symmetry.space_group_name_H-M   'P 1'
#
loop_
_entity.id
_entity.type
_entity.pdbx_description
1 polymer ?
#
loop_
_entity_poly.entity_id
_entity_poly.type
_entity_poly.pdbx_seq_one_letter_code
_entity_poly.pdbx_strand_id
1 'polypeptide(L)'
;MPDTLPFSISRLKECVATGLQCSPASISLIRQPTIEGDDHMIFLIDSKPDYIIRVTKPREDGSRSYNGQEMQARDIALRRLVQDEYRARGLDERIIPCSIATWKLSDDGNYAASLETKLQGLGLHRAPVSELTVQGLGSFLSVLKCVNIEGLEEKLGIKIPLIPFPNLKLLRESAIEAWARLVERGQVSVKDIGNQSPINGLLERKTTMLEKIQHLSPEYRLALVHNDIKGEHILICPQSGRITGILDWADAGIGNAVVDIAGKTGGFKYVPGDRYGQWEYQGDGFDGFLACPYNNGIYQVFVNSPDAKPRQGVKSDTCVPFTAGAFEYRLPANVTAAAWEY
;
A
#
# COMPACT_ATOMS: atom_id res chain seq x y z
N MET A 1 23.29 -2.96 -12.81
CA MET A 1 24.48 -3.35 -12.00
C MET A 1 24.41 -4.86 -11.80
N PRO A 2 25.52 -5.61 -11.77
CA PRO A 2 25.43 -7.04 -11.51
C PRO A 2 24.82 -7.26 -10.12
N ASP A 3 23.74 -8.04 -10.05
CA ASP A 3 22.97 -8.45 -8.86
C ASP A 3 23.86 -9.20 -7.86
N THR A 4 24.77 -8.49 -7.22
CA THR A 4 25.59 -9.03 -6.13
C THR A 4 24.78 -8.84 -4.85
N LEU A 5 24.15 -9.94 -4.42
CA LEU A 5 23.45 -9.96 -3.14
C LEU A 5 24.45 -9.69 -2.01
N PRO A 6 24.04 -8.96 -0.96
CA PRO A 6 24.89 -8.67 0.20
C PRO A 6 25.13 -9.90 1.09
N PHE A 7 24.64 -11.07 0.69
CA PHE A 7 24.79 -12.37 1.34
C PHE A 7 24.90 -13.48 0.30
N SER A 8 25.43 -14.63 0.70
CA SER A 8 25.54 -15.81 -0.16
C SER A 8 24.20 -16.53 -0.32
N ILE A 9 23.84 -16.90 -1.56
CA ILE A 9 22.69 -17.78 -1.84
C ILE A 9 22.82 -19.13 -1.11
N SER A 10 24.04 -19.66 -0.98
CA SER A 10 24.26 -20.90 -0.23
C SER A 10 23.81 -20.78 1.22
N ARG A 11 24.03 -19.61 1.83
CA ARG A 11 23.58 -19.34 3.20
C ARG A 11 22.05 -19.33 3.31
N LEU A 12 21.34 -18.77 2.32
CA LEU A 12 19.87 -18.84 2.28
C LEU A 12 19.38 -20.28 2.13
N LYS A 13 20.03 -21.09 1.29
CA LYS A 13 19.68 -22.52 1.14
C LYS A 13 19.84 -23.29 2.45
N GLU A 14 20.91 -23.03 3.20
CA GLU A 14 21.11 -23.61 4.54
C GLU A 14 19.99 -23.21 5.52
N CYS A 15 19.57 -21.94 5.50
CA CYS A 15 18.46 -21.46 6.31
C CYS A 15 17.18 -22.25 6.00
N VAL A 16 16.79 -22.33 4.72
CA VAL A 16 15.61 -23.09 4.29
C VAL A 16 15.71 -24.56 4.68
N ALA A 17 16.85 -25.18 4.41
CA ALA A 17 17.10 -26.58 4.72
C ALA A 17 16.98 -26.86 6.22
N THR A 18 17.46 -25.95 7.06
CA THR A 18 17.31 -26.02 8.52
C THR A 18 15.84 -25.90 8.93
N GLY A 19 15.13 -24.91 8.40
CA GLY A 19 13.72 -24.67 8.72
C GLY A 19 12.78 -25.79 8.28
N LEU A 20 13.10 -26.46 7.16
CA LEU A 20 12.30 -27.56 6.58
C LEU A 20 12.86 -28.95 6.87
N GLN A 21 13.93 -29.06 7.65
CA GLN A 21 14.59 -30.32 8.03
C GLN A 21 14.96 -31.19 6.81
N CYS A 22 15.61 -30.59 5.80
CA CYS A 22 16.04 -31.27 4.59
C CYS A 22 17.48 -30.91 4.20
N SER A 23 18.00 -31.48 3.11
CA SER A 23 19.35 -31.20 2.63
C SER A 23 19.42 -29.86 1.88
N PRO A 24 20.41 -28.98 2.14
CA PRO A 24 20.61 -27.75 1.36
C PRO A 24 20.78 -27.98 -0.15
N ALA A 25 21.35 -29.13 -0.54
CA ALA A 25 21.52 -29.50 -1.95
C ALA A 25 20.18 -29.74 -2.67
N SER A 26 19.11 -30.03 -1.93
CA SER A 26 17.75 -30.21 -2.47
C SER A 26 16.95 -28.91 -2.60
N ILE A 27 17.52 -27.78 -2.16
CA ILE A 27 16.88 -26.47 -2.22
C ILE A 27 17.31 -25.73 -3.49
N SER A 28 16.33 -25.40 -4.31
CA SER A 28 16.43 -24.44 -5.41
C SER A 28 15.70 -23.16 -5.00
N LEU A 29 16.35 -22.01 -5.19
CA LEU A 29 15.80 -20.70 -4.86
C LEU A 29 15.71 -19.86 -6.13
N ILE A 30 14.53 -19.30 -6.39
CA ILE A 30 14.31 -18.37 -7.50
C ILE A 30 13.91 -17.01 -6.93
N ARG A 31 14.75 -15.99 -7.13
CA ARG A 31 14.44 -14.60 -6.75
C ARG A 31 13.28 -14.07 -7.59
N GLN A 32 12.37 -13.32 -6.97
CA GLN A 32 11.19 -12.74 -7.62
C GLN A 32 11.21 -11.21 -7.57
N PRO A 33 12.05 -10.54 -8.40
CA PRO A 33 12.24 -9.10 -8.33
C PRO A 33 10.97 -8.27 -8.60
N THR A 34 9.96 -8.85 -9.27
CA THR A 34 8.70 -8.17 -9.60
C THR A 34 7.75 -8.02 -8.41
N ILE A 35 8.02 -8.69 -7.29
CA ILE A 35 7.22 -8.62 -6.05
C ILE A 35 8.10 -8.25 -4.84
N GLU A 36 9.25 -7.64 -5.09
CA GLU A 36 10.11 -7.08 -4.04
C GLU A 36 9.71 -5.63 -3.77
N GLY A 37 9.60 -5.27 -2.49
CA GLY A 37 9.47 -3.89 -2.04
C GLY A 37 10.80 -3.25 -1.67
N ASP A 38 10.74 -2.00 -1.22
CA ASP A 38 11.92 -1.23 -0.81
C ASP A 38 12.67 -1.89 0.36
N ASP A 39 11.98 -2.68 1.17
CA ASP A 39 12.47 -3.22 2.43
C ASP A 39 12.56 -4.76 2.46
N HIS A 40 12.29 -5.44 1.34
CA HIS A 40 12.38 -6.90 1.27
C HIS A 40 12.77 -7.45 -0.11
N MET A 41 13.37 -8.63 -0.11
CA MET A 41 13.60 -9.49 -1.28
C MET A 41 12.82 -10.80 -1.11
N ILE A 42 12.31 -11.37 -2.20
CA ILE A 42 11.48 -12.59 -2.18
C ILE A 42 12.12 -13.69 -3.00
N PHE A 43 12.19 -14.89 -2.43
CA PHE A 43 12.69 -16.10 -3.07
C PHE A 43 11.63 -17.20 -2.97
N LEU A 44 11.26 -17.78 -4.12
CA LEU A 44 10.46 -19.00 -4.17
C LEU A 44 11.36 -20.23 -3.97
N ILE A 45 10.78 -21.29 -3.41
CA ILE A 45 11.47 -22.56 -3.19
C ILE A 45 10.83 -23.61 -4.11
N ASP A 46 11.49 -23.97 -5.22
CA ASP A 46 10.88 -24.83 -6.26
C ASP A 46 10.44 -26.18 -5.73
N SER A 47 11.24 -26.77 -4.84
CA SER A 47 10.95 -28.07 -4.24
C SER A 47 9.89 -28.01 -3.13
N LYS A 48 9.46 -26.81 -2.71
CA LYS A 48 8.58 -26.55 -1.56
C LYS A 48 7.65 -25.36 -1.86
N PRO A 49 6.69 -25.51 -2.79
CA PRO A 49 5.91 -24.39 -3.33
C PRO A 49 5.00 -23.69 -2.30
N ASP A 50 4.73 -24.34 -1.16
CA ASP A 50 3.93 -23.79 -0.06
C ASP A 50 4.71 -22.80 0.82
N TYR A 51 6.00 -22.57 0.53
CA TYR A 51 6.86 -21.71 1.32
C TYR A 51 7.60 -20.69 0.46
N ILE A 52 7.91 -19.55 1.07
CA ILE A 52 8.80 -18.53 0.52
C ILE A 52 9.89 -18.19 1.52
N ILE A 53 11.05 -17.75 1.01
CA ILE A 53 12.01 -16.99 1.81
C ILE A 53 11.79 -15.52 1.54
N ARG A 54 11.59 -14.76 2.61
CA ARG A 54 11.68 -13.30 2.58
C ARG A 54 12.98 -12.88 3.23
N VAL A 55 13.73 -12.01 2.55
CA VAL A 55 14.88 -11.34 3.15
C VAL A 55 14.53 -9.89 3.39
N THR A 56 14.48 -9.48 4.65
CA THR A 56 14.28 -8.10 5.06
C THR A 56 15.60 -7.34 4.96
N LYS A 57 15.58 -6.14 4.36
CA LYS A 57 16.74 -5.27 4.09
C LYS A 57 16.45 -3.83 4.57
N PRO A 58 17.48 -3.01 4.89
CA PRO A 58 17.26 -1.60 5.18
C PRO A 58 16.70 -0.88 3.94
N ARG A 59 15.91 0.18 4.15
CA ARG A 59 15.54 1.09 3.07
C ARG A 59 16.72 1.98 2.71
N GLU A 60 16.97 2.15 1.42
CA GLU A 60 18.09 2.95 0.90
C GLU A 60 17.95 4.45 1.21
N ASP A 61 16.71 4.93 1.34
CA ASP A 61 16.40 6.34 1.63
C ASP A 61 16.63 6.77 3.08
N GLY A 62 16.97 5.82 3.97
CA GLY A 62 17.17 6.09 5.40
C GLY A 62 15.90 6.53 6.13
N SER A 63 14.71 6.38 5.53
CA SER A 63 13.43 6.84 6.08
C SER A 63 13.03 6.13 7.38
N ARG A 64 13.65 4.99 7.69
CA ARG A 64 13.41 4.20 8.90
C ARG A 64 14.64 4.17 9.79
N SER A 65 14.45 4.39 11.08
CA SER A 65 15.50 4.33 12.10
C SER A 65 15.83 2.90 12.59
N TYR A 66 15.22 1.87 11.98
CA TYR A 66 15.37 0.47 12.39
C TYR A 66 16.17 -0.31 11.36
N ASN A 67 16.99 -1.26 11.80
CA ASN A 67 17.67 -2.19 10.90
C ASN A 67 16.72 -3.33 10.43
N GLY A 68 17.20 -4.16 9.51
CA GLY A 68 16.38 -5.24 8.94
C GLY A 68 15.92 -6.29 9.97
N GLN A 69 16.75 -6.57 10.98
CA GLN A 69 16.40 -7.52 12.05
C GLN A 69 15.28 -6.98 12.95
N GLU A 70 15.36 -5.72 13.38
CA GLU A 70 14.32 -5.06 14.18
C GLU A 70 12.99 -5.00 13.42
N MET A 71 13.06 -4.65 12.13
CA MET A 71 11.91 -4.59 11.25
C MET A 71 11.25 -5.95 11.05
N GLN A 72 12.03 -7.00 10.80
CA GLN A 72 11.52 -8.37 10.67
C GLN A 72 10.88 -8.86 11.97
N ALA A 73 11.55 -8.65 13.11
CA ALA A 73 11.04 -9.06 14.41
C ALA A 73 9.69 -8.38 14.72
N ARG A 74 9.59 -7.08 14.44
CA ARG A 74 8.34 -6.33 14.58
C ARG A 74 7.22 -6.90 13.71
N ASP A 75 7.47 -7.02 12.41
CA ASP A 75 6.49 -7.55 11.47
C ASP A 75 5.97 -8.94 11.91
N ILE A 76 6.88 -9.87 12.22
CA ILE A 76 6.50 -11.23 12.64
C ILE A 76 5.67 -11.21 13.92
N ALA A 77 6.04 -10.39 14.91
CA ALA A 77 5.30 -10.29 16.16
C ALA A 77 3.89 -9.71 15.95
N LEU A 78 3.74 -8.68 15.10
CA LEU A 78 2.44 -8.10 14.77
C LEU A 78 1.56 -9.08 14.01
N ARG A 79 2.10 -9.83 13.04
CA ARG A 79 1.35 -10.88 12.34
C ARG A 79 0.87 -11.98 13.29
N ARG A 80 1.74 -12.44 14.19
CA ARG A 80 1.37 -13.44 15.21
C ARG A 80 0.27 -12.93 16.14
N LEU A 81 0.38 -11.68 16.61
CA LEU A 81 -0.67 -11.03 17.39
C LEU A 81 -2.01 -11.06 16.63
N VAL A 82 -2.02 -10.63 15.37
CA VAL A 82 -3.27 -10.58 14.59
C VAL A 82 -3.80 -11.99 14.32
N GLN A 83 -2.95 -12.99 14.08
CA GLN A 83 -3.37 -14.38 13.98
C GLN A 83 -4.08 -14.87 15.25
N ASP A 84 -3.53 -14.54 16.42
CA ASP A 84 -4.15 -14.91 17.70
C ASP A 84 -5.49 -14.20 17.91
N GLU A 85 -5.60 -12.92 17.52
CA GLU A 85 -6.86 -12.16 17.58
C GLU A 85 -7.91 -12.71 16.60
N TYR A 86 -7.50 -13.18 15.42
CA TYR A 86 -8.36 -13.89 14.47
C TYR A 86 -8.89 -15.19 15.08
N ARG A 87 -7.98 -16.04 15.60
CA ARG A 87 -8.33 -17.32 16.21
C ARG A 87 -9.28 -17.15 17.39
N ALA A 88 -9.02 -16.16 18.25
CA ALA A 88 -9.88 -15.84 19.41
C ALA A 88 -11.31 -15.44 19.02
N ARG A 89 -11.53 -14.97 17.78
CA ARG A 89 -12.84 -14.59 17.24
C ARG A 89 -13.46 -15.66 16.34
N GLY A 90 -12.85 -16.84 16.22
CA GLY A 90 -13.31 -17.90 15.32
C GLY A 90 -13.17 -17.57 13.83
N LEU A 91 -12.26 -16.64 13.49
CA LEU A 91 -11.92 -16.28 12.12
C LEU A 91 -10.72 -17.11 11.64
N ASP A 92 -10.59 -17.27 10.31
CA ASP A 92 -9.48 -18.02 9.71
C ASP A 92 -8.19 -17.21 9.78
N GLU A 93 -7.28 -17.55 10.69
CA GLU A 93 -6.00 -16.86 10.86
C GLU A 93 -5.02 -17.10 9.71
N ARG A 94 -5.27 -18.11 8.86
CA ARG A 94 -4.38 -18.50 7.77
C ARG A 94 -4.34 -17.48 6.63
N ILE A 95 -5.19 -16.46 6.69
CA ILE A 95 -5.11 -15.30 5.79
C ILE A 95 -3.96 -14.35 6.16
N ILE A 96 -3.30 -14.55 7.30
CA ILE A 96 -2.16 -13.76 7.74
C ILE A 96 -0.89 -14.61 7.56
N PRO A 97 0.17 -14.11 6.90
CA PRO A 97 1.39 -14.88 6.67
C PRO A 97 2.02 -15.35 7.98
N CYS A 98 2.46 -16.61 8.06
CA CYS A 98 3.13 -17.16 9.22
C CYS A 98 4.63 -17.36 8.94
N SER A 99 5.50 -16.79 9.78
CA SER A 99 6.92 -17.12 9.78
C SER A 99 7.18 -18.36 10.64
N ILE A 100 7.70 -19.40 10.00
CA ILE A 100 8.02 -20.70 10.65
C ILE A 100 9.48 -20.78 11.12
N ALA A 101 10.37 -19.94 10.59
CA ALA A 101 11.75 -19.82 11.04
C ALA A 101 12.35 -18.47 10.62
N THR A 102 13.36 -18.01 11.36
CA THR A 102 14.07 -16.72 11.13
C THR A 102 15.57 -16.87 11.33
N TRP A 103 16.34 -16.05 10.61
CA TRP A 103 17.81 -16.04 10.69
C TRP A 103 18.37 -14.64 10.46
N LYS A 104 19.46 -14.34 11.15
CA LYS A 104 20.33 -13.21 10.83
C LYS A 104 21.24 -13.58 9.66
N LEU A 105 21.30 -12.74 8.63
CA LEU A 105 22.15 -12.96 7.45
C LEU A 105 23.43 -12.13 7.45
N SER A 106 23.45 -11.01 8.17
CA SER A 106 24.61 -10.13 8.30
C SER A 106 24.84 -9.74 9.76
N ASP A 107 26.11 -9.60 10.16
CA ASP A 107 26.49 -9.33 11.57
C ASP A 107 26.02 -7.96 12.09
N ASP A 108 25.83 -6.99 11.20
CA ASP A 108 25.28 -5.67 11.50
C ASP A 108 23.74 -5.67 11.71
N GLY A 109 23.06 -6.79 11.42
CA GLY A 109 21.60 -6.89 11.54
C GLY A 109 20.82 -6.20 10.42
N ASN A 110 21.50 -5.72 9.37
CA ASN A 110 20.83 -5.09 8.23
C ASN A 110 20.03 -6.09 7.40
N TYR A 111 20.50 -7.34 7.30
CA TYR A 111 19.81 -8.37 6.54
C TYR A 111 19.37 -9.52 7.45
N ALA A 112 18.07 -9.84 7.37
CA ALA A 112 17.47 -10.95 8.10
C ALA A 112 16.56 -11.75 7.17
N ALA A 113 16.52 -13.07 7.33
CA ALA A 113 15.69 -13.98 6.54
C ALA A 113 14.56 -14.57 7.38
N SER A 114 13.38 -14.69 6.80
CA SER A 114 12.26 -15.43 7.36
C SER A 114 11.78 -16.45 6.33
N LEU A 115 11.61 -17.69 6.78
CA LEU A 115 10.90 -18.73 6.03
C LEU A 115 9.43 -18.63 6.39
N GLU A 116 8.58 -18.42 5.39
CA GLU A 116 7.18 -18.10 5.59
C GLU A 116 6.26 -18.99 4.78
N THR A 117 5.05 -19.22 5.28
CA THR A 117 3.98 -19.88 4.53
C THR A 117 3.55 -19.00 3.37
N LYS A 118 3.52 -19.56 2.17
CA LYS A 118 3.03 -18.87 0.97
C LYS A 118 1.50 -18.85 0.98
N LEU A 119 0.93 -17.65 1.02
CA LEU A 119 -0.50 -17.47 0.84
C LEU A 119 -0.88 -17.58 -0.64
N GLN A 120 -2.07 -18.09 -0.93
CA GLN A 120 -2.56 -18.33 -2.28
C GLN A 120 -3.72 -17.40 -2.60
N GLY A 121 -3.77 -16.88 -3.81
CA GLY A 121 -4.86 -16.04 -4.29
C GLY A 121 -4.41 -15.10 -5.41
N LEU A 122 -5.37 -14.39 -5.99
CA LEU A 122 -5.13 -13.29 -6.90
C LEU A 122 -5.11 -11.99 -6.09
N GLY A 123 -4.26 -11.03 -6.45
CA GLY A 123 -4.37 -9.68 -5.88
C GLY A 123 -5.80 -9.16 -6.03
N LEU A 124 -6.31 -8.48 -5.00
CA LEU A 124 -7.59 -7.77 -5.07
C LEU A 124 -7.53 -6.77 -6.20
N HIS A 125 -6.37 -6.15 -6.36
CA HIS A 125 -6.07 -5.49 -7.59
C HIS A 125 -6.08 -6.54 -8.72
N ARG A 126 -6.96 -6.58 -9.72
CA ARG A 126 -7.13 -7.68 -10.73
C ARG A 126 -8.23 -8.68 -10.39
N ALA A 127 -8.76 -8.69 -9.17
CA ALA A 127 -9.92 -9.51 -8.84
C ALA A 127 -11.18 -8.63 -8.73
N PRO A 128 -12.35 -9.12 -9.18
CA PRO A 128 -13.60 -8.42 -8.93
C PRO A 128 -13.90 -8.42 -7.42
N VAL A 129 -14.49 -7.31 -6.93
CA VAL A 129 -14.90 -7.17 -5.53
C VAL A 129 -16.26 -7.85 -5.33
N SER A 130 -16.34 -8.78 -4.38
CA SER A 130 -17.59 -9.43 -3.98
C SER A 130 -18.08 -8.95 -2.60
N GLU A 131 -19.31 -9.30 -2.24
CA GLU A 131 -19.80 -9.07 -0.87
C GLU A 131 -18.94 -9.80 0.18
N LEU A 132 -18.44 -11.00 -0.14
CA LEU A 132 -17.53 -11.74 0.74
C LEU A 132 -16.17 -11.04 0.90
N THR A 133 -15.73 -10.33 -0.13
CA THR A 133 -14.52 -9.49 -0.08
C THR A 133 -14.74 -8.33 0.90
N VAL A 134 -15.86 -7.61 0.76
CA VAL A 134 -16.21 -6.48 1.64
C VAL A 134 -16.38 -6.94 3.09
N GLN A 135 -17.07 -8.06 3.33
CA GLN A 135 -17.24 -8.64 4.67
C GLN A 135 -15.90 -9.08 5.28
N GLY A 136 -15.02 -9.69 4.47
CA GLY A 136 -13.68 -10.09 4.90
C GLY A 136 -12.84 -8.88 5.31
N LEU A 137 -12.83 -7.82 4.51
CA LEU A 137 -12.09 -6.60 4.81
C LEU A 137 -12.68 -5.88 6.04
N GLY A 138 -14.00 -5.82 6.17
CA GLY A 138 -14.66 -5.28 7.36
C GLY A 138 -14.30 -6.05 8.63
N SER A 139 -14.24 -7.39 8.54
CA SER A 139 -13.81 -8.25 9.65
C SER A 139 -12.35 -7.97 10.02
N PHE A 140 -11.47 -7.87 9.02
CA PHE A 140 -10.06 -7.55 9.20
C PHE A 140 -9.83 -6.21 9.92
N LEU A 141 -10.42 -5.14 9.40
CA LEU A 141 -10.31 -3.81 10.00
C LEU A 141 -10.90 -3.76 11.40
N SER A 142 -11.98 -4.51 11.64
CA SER A 142 -12.57 -4.64 12.98
C SER A 142 -11.62 -5.34 13.95
N VAL A 143 -10.92 -6.41 13.53
CA VAL A 143 -9.92 -7.10 14.36
C VAL A 143 -8.81 -6.12 14.75
N LEU A 144 -8.21 -5.42 13.79
CA LEU A 144 -7.15 -4.43 14.05
C LEU A 144 -7.60 -3.35 15.05
N LYS A 145 -8.81 -2.81 14.84
CA LYS A 145 -9.41 -1.80 15.73
C LYS A 145 -9.65 -2.30 17.15
N CYS A 146 -9.90 -3.60 17.33
CA CYS A 146 -10.20 -4.19 18.62
C CYS A 146 -8.98 -4.67 19.41
N VAL A 147 -7.78 -4.62 18.83
CA VAL A 147 -6.54 -4.95 19.55
C VAL A 147 -6.37 -4.01 20.74
N ASN A 148 -6.15 -4.57 21.93
CA ASN A 148 -5.77 -3.75 23.07
C ASN A 148 -4.33 -3.25 22.90
N ILE A 149 -4.17 -1.95 22.69
CA ILE A 149 -2.87 -1.30 22.49
C ILE A 149 -2.19 -0.90 23.80
N GLU A 150 -2.91 -0.92 24.93
CA GLU A 150 -2.34 -0.61 26.24
C GLU A 150 -1.32 -1.68 26.66
N GLY A 151 -0.08 -1.26 26.94
CA GLY A 151 1.01 -2.18 27.29
C GLY A 151 1.48 -3.11 26.14
N LEU A 152 1.07 -2.85 24.89
CA LEU A 152 1.32 -3.76 23.78
C LEU A 152 2.82 -3.95 23.48
N GLU A 153 3.60 -2.87 23.53
CA GLU A 153 5.05 -2.95 23.34
C GLU A 153 5.74 -3.82 24.40
N GLU A 154 5.31 -3.73 25.66
CA GLU A 154 5.81 -4.58 26.75
C GLU A 154 5.43 -6.04 26.54
N LYS A 155 4.17 -6.30 26.18
CA LYS A 155 3.66 -7.65 25.89
C LYS A 155 4.45 -8.32 24.76
N LEU A 156 4.81 -7.57 23.72
CA LEU A 156 5.52 -8.12 22.56
C LEU A 156 7.05 -8.02 22.67
N GLY A 157 7.58 -7.26 23.64
CA GLY A 157 9.01 -7.02 23.80
C GLY A 157 9.64 -6.24 22.64
N ILE A 158 8.84 -5.47 21.89
CA ILE A 158 9.26 -4.73 20.68
C ILE A 158 8.63 -3.34 20.65
N LYS A 159 9.32 -2.40 20.01
CA LYS A 159 8.76 -1.07 19.73
C LYS A 159 7.81 -1.11 18.53
N ILE A 160 6.68 -0.43 18.65
CA ILE A 160 5.67 -0.31 17.62
C ILE A 160 5.59 1.15 17.17
N PRO A 161 5.83 1.46 15.88
CA PRO A 161 5.78 2.83 15.38
C PRO A 161 4.43 3.50 15.65
N LEU A 162 4.47 4.73 16.13
CA LEU A 162 3.31 5.61 16.12
C LEU A 162 3.15 6.17 14.71
N ILE A 163 2.00 5.91 14.08
CA ILE A 163 1.65 6.40 12.76
C ILE A 163 0.95 7.75 12.93
N PRO A 164 1.59 8.88 12.59
CA PRO A 164 0.98 10.18 12.74
C PRO A 164 -0.22 10.30 11.80
N PHE A 165 -1.32 10.84 12.30
CA PHE A 165 -2.39 11.26 11.41
C PHE A 165 -1.92 12.47 10.61
N PRO A 166 -2.12 12.51 9.27
CA PRO A 166 -1.65 13.62 8.46
C PRO A 166 -2.25 14.93 8.95
N ASN A 167 -1.41 15.97 8.99
CA ASN A 167 -1.89 17.31 9.30
C ASN A 167 -2.67 17.84 8.08
N LEU A 168 -3.99 17.66 8.10
CA LEU A 168 -4.88 18.04 7.00
C LEU A 168 -4.82 19.54 6.68
N LYS A 169 -4.47 20.39 7.67
CA LYS A 169 -4.26 21.82 7.44
C LYS A 169 -3.04 22.06 6.55
N LEU A 170 -1.90 21.50 6.94
CA LEU A 170 -0.65 21.63 6.19
C LEU A 170 -0.78 21.01 4.78
N LEU A 171 -1.44 19.85 4.66
CA LEU A 171 -1.71 19.25 3.36
C LEU A 171 -2.59 20.16 2.49
N ARG A 172 -3.63 20.77 3.07
CA ARG A 172 -4.47 21.74 2.36
C ARG A 172 -3.70 22.98 1.94
N GLU A 173 -2.92 23.57 2.84
CA GLU A 173 -2.10 24.76 2.55
C GLU A 173 -1.10 24.47 1.43
N SER A 174 -0.38 23.35 1.53
CA SER A 174 0.54 22.89 0.48
C SER A 174 -0.16 22.66 -0.85
N ALA A 175 -1.38 22.10 -0.84
CA ALA A 175 -2.15 21.88 -2.05
C ALA A 175 -2.65 23.20 -2.66
N ILE A 176 -3.11 24.17 -1.85
CA ILE A 176 -3.51 25.51 -2.29
C ILE A 176 -2.34 26.24 -2.95
N GLU A 177 -1.16 26.19 -2.35
CA GLU A 177 0.04 26.80 -2.92
C GLU A 177 0.44 26.11 -4.23
N ALA A 178 0.38 24.78 -4.30
CA ALA A 178 0.63 24.04 -5.53
C ALA A 178 -0.35 24.48 -6.64
N TRP A 179 -1.64 24.53 -6.34
CA TRP A 179 -2.68 24.99 -7.26
C TRP A 179 -2.43 26.42 -7.76
N ALA A 180 -2.10 27.36 -6.86
CA ALA A 180 -1.84 28.74 -7.23
C ALA A 180 -0.67 28.84 -8.23
N ARG A 181 0.42 28.08 -7.99
CA ARG A 181 1.56 28.03 -8.90
C ARG A 181 1.19 27.48 -10.28
N LEU A 182 0.35 26.44 -10.32
CA LEU A 182 -0.10 25.85 -11.59
C LEU A 182 -0.92 26.83 -12.42
N VAL A 183 -1.82 27.57 -11.77
CA VAL A 183 -2.64 28.60 -12.42
C VAL A 183 -1.78 29.77 -12.91
N GLU A 184 -0.84 30.26 -12.09
CA GLU A 184 0.08 31.35 -12.46
C GLU A 184 0.95 30.99 -13.67
N ARG A 185 1.41 29.74 -13.74
CA ARG A 185 2.24 29.22 -14.84
C ARG A 185 1.43 28.83 -16.08
N GLY A 186 0.10 28.99 -16.05
CA GLY A 186 -0.79 28.58 -17.13
C GLY A 186 -0.81 27.06 -17.37
N GLN A 187 -0.40 26.27 -16.39
CA GLN A 187 -0.42 24.80 -16.44
C GLN A 187 -1.83 24.26 -16.21
N VAL A 188 -2.68 25.02 -15.51
CA VAL A 188 -4.11 24.76 -15.33
C VAL A 188 -4.89 26.02 -15.67
N SER A 189 -5.93 25.88 -16.51
CA SER A 189 -6.75 26.97 -17.02
C SER A 189 -8.23 26.76 -16.72
N VAL A 190 -9.05 27.80 -16.93
CA VAL A 190 -10.51 27.74 -16.73
C VAL A 190 -11.16 26.62 -17.56
N LYS A 191 -10.56 26.24 -18.70
CA LYS A 191 -11.06 25.16 -19.56
C LYS A 191 -10.88 23.78 -18.92
N ASP A 192 -9.77 23.56 -18.22
CA ASP A 192 -9.43 22.26 -17.61
C ASP A 192 -10.36 21.90 -16.45
N ILE A 193 -10.94 22.91 -15.81
CA ILE A 193 -11.88 22.78 -14.68
C ILE A 193 -13.36 22.94 -15.07
N GLY A 194 -13.68 22.83 -16.37
CA GLY A 194 -15.06 22.90 -16.87
C GLY A 194 -15.69 24.28 -16.73
N ASN A 195 -14.94 25.35 -17.04
CA ASN A 195 -15.38 26.75 -16.97
C ASN A 195 -15.77 27.25 -15.58
N GLN A 196 -15.29 26.61 -14.51
CA GLN A 196 -15.47 27.12 -13.14
C GLN A 196 -14.63 28.39 -12.92
N SER A 197 -15.23 29.56 -13.15
CA SER A 197 -14.65 30.86 -12.83
C SER A 197 -15.12 31.35 -11.46
N PRO A 198 -14.26 31.99 -10.64
CA PRO A 198 -12.83 32.25 -10.88
C PRO A 198 -11.95 31.03 -10.55
N ILE A 199 -10.97 30.75 -11.40
CA ILE A 199 -9.97 29.67 -11.18
C ILE A 199 -9.05 29.95 -9.98
N ASN A 200 -8.76 31.22 -9.75
CA ASN A 200 -8.03 31.69 -8.58
C ASN A 200 -8.85 31.37 -7.31
N GLY A 201 -8.19 30.72 -6.34
CA GLY A 201 -8.81 30.27 -5.10
C GLY A 201 -9.82 29.13 -5.24
N LEU A 202 -9.92 28.46 -6.41
CA LEU A 202 -10.87 27.34 -6.57
C LEU A 202 -10.58 26.21 -5.58
N LEU A 203 -9.32 25.75 -5.51
CA LEU A 203 -8.94 24.68 -4.59
C LEU A 203 -9.18 25.08 -3.14
N GLU A 204 -8.87 26.32 -2.78
CA GLU A 204 -9.14 26.87 -1.45
C GLU A 204 -10.63 26.76 -1.07
N ARG A 205 -11.54 27.14 -1.98
CA ARG A 205 -13.00 27.03 -1.79
C ARG A 205 -13.48 25.58 -1.75
N LYS A 206 -12.96 24.72 -2.62
CA LYS A 206 -13.34 23.29 -2.68
C LYS A 206 -12.86 22.52 -1.46
N THR A 207 -11.82 23.01 -0.79
CA THR A 207 -11.22 22.38 0.40
C THR A 207 -11.60 23.07 1.71
N THR A 208 -12.43 24.13 1.70
CA THR A 208 -12.87 24.84 2.91
C THR A 208 -13.51 23.91 3.94
N MET A 209 -14.14 22.81 3.52
CA MET A 209 -14.69 21.82 4.46
C MET A 209 -13.63 21.18 5.36
N LEU A 210 -12.37 21.09 4.93
CA LEU A 210 -11.28 20.55 5.75
C LEU A 210 -10.98 21.42 6.97
N GLU A 211 -11.29 22.73 6.91
CA GLU A 211 -11.21 23.62 8.08
C GLU A 211 -12.22 23.20 9.15
N LYS A 212 -13.39 22.68 8.74
CA LYS A 212 -14.42 22.19 9.66
C LYS A 212 -14.09 20.83 10.27
N ILE A 213 -13.23 20.02 9.61
CA ILE A 213 -12.78 18.72 10.11
C ILE A 213 -11.88 18.88 11.34
N GLN A 214 -11.16 20.00 11.46
CA GLN A 214 -10.28 20.28 12.61
C GLN A 214 -11.02 20.34 13.95
N HIS A 215 -12.35 20.52 13.91
CA HIS A 215 -13.21 20.56 15.08
C HIS A 215 -13.96 19.24 15.34
N LEU A 216 -13.71 18.21 14.53
CA LEU A 216 -14.20 16.86 14.85
C LEU A 216 -13.40 16.33 16.04
N SER A 217 -14.15 15.93 17.06
CA SER A 217 -13.74 15.50 18.40
C SER A 217 -12.28 15.00 18.57
N PRO A 218 -11.56 15.44 19.61
CA PRO A 218 -10.25 14.87 20.01
C PRO A 218 -10.32 13.40 20.47
N GLU A 219 -11.50 12.78 20.47
CA GLU A 219 -11.72 11.40 20.91
C GLU A 219 -11.45 10.34 19.82
N TYR A 220 -10.45 10.54 18.95
CA TYR A 220 -10.02 9.42 18.11
C TYR A 220 -9.18 8.47 18.95
N ARG A 221 -9.65 7.23 19.08
CA ARG A 221 -8.90 6.17 19.76
C ARG A 221 -7.85 5.63 18.81
N LEU A 222 -6.61 5.62 19.28
CA LEU A 222 -5.54 4.91 18.59
C LEU A 222 -5.89 3.43 18.49
N ALA A 223 -5.50 2.82 17.38
CA ALA A 223 -5.70 1.42 17.08
C ALA A 223 -4.42 0.86 16.44
N LEU A 224 -4.30 -0.47 16.44
CA LEU A 224 -3.38 -1.10 15.51
C LEU A 224 -3.86 -0.82 14.08
N VAL A 225 -2.94 -0.41 13.21
CA VAL A 225 -3.19 -0.15 11.79
C VAL A 225 -2.15 -0.90 10.95
N HIS A 226 -2.57 -1.37 9.78
CA HIS A 226 -1.68 -1.99 8.82
C HIS A 226 -0.83 -0.95 8.07
N ASN A 227 -1.39 0.24 7.84
CA ASN A 227 -0.73 1.43 7.27
C ASN A 227 -0.20 1.26 5.83
N ASP A 228 -0.64 0.20 5.14
CA ASP A 228 -0.38 0.01 3.72
C ASP A 228 -1.43 -0.91 3.04
N ILE A 229 -2.70 -0.73 3.41
CA ILE A 229 -3.81 -1.45 2.78
C ILE A 229 -4.02 -0.95 1.37
N LYS A 230 -3.74 -1.83 0.40
CA LYS A 230 -3.88 -1.62 -1.04
C LYS A 230 -4.29 -2.92 -1.74
N GLY A 231 -4.82 -2.83 -2.96
CA GLY A 231 -5.32 -3.99 -3.70
C GLY A 231 -4.24 -5.05 -3.97
N GLU A 232 -2.97 -4.65 -4.10
CA GLU A 232 -1.82 -5.54 -4.25
C GLU A 232 -1.44 -6.30 -2.99
N HIS A 233 -1.87 -5.82 -1.82
CA HIS A 233 -1.57 -6.44 -0.53
C HIS A 233 -2.72 -7.29 0.01
N ILE A 234 -3.82 -7.40 -0.75
CA ILE A 234 -4.96 -8.26 -0.40
C ILE A 234 -5.03 -9.37 -1.44
N LEU A 235 -5.03 -10.64 -1.01
CA LEU A 235 -5.25 -11.78 -1.88
C LEU A 235 -6.69 -12.28 -1.77
N ILE A 236 -7.28 -12.64 -2.90
CA ILE A 236 -8.65 -13.09 -3.07
C ILE A 236 -8.66 -14.47 -3.75
N CYS A 237 -9.55 -15.36 -3.30
CA CYS A 237 -9.91 -16.57 -4.02
C CYS A 237 -10.80 -16.20 -5.22
N PRO A 238 -10.36 -16.38 -6.49
CA PRO A 238 -11.13 -15.95 -7.66
C PRO A 238 -12.51 -16.63 -7.79
N GLN A 239 -12.65 -17.84 -7.26
CA GLN A 239 -13.90 -18.61 -7.35
C GLN A 239 -14.95 -18.15 -6.33
N SER A 240 -14.52 -17.69 -5.16
CA SER A 240 -15.43 -17.37 -4.05
C SER A 240 -15.49 -15.89 -3.69
N GLY A 241 -14.51 -15.09 -4.13
CA GLY A 241 -14.36 -13.70 -3.71
C GLY A 241 -13.90 -13.53 -2.25
N ARG A 242 -13.61 -14.61 -1.52
CA ARG A 242 -13.10 -14.53 -0.14
C ARG A 242 -11.66 -14.02 -0.10
N ILE A 243 -11.35 -13.22 0.91
CA ILE A 243 -9.95 -12.90 1.24
C ILE A 243 -9.23 -14.17 1.67
N THR A 244 -8.09 -14.43 1.07
CA THR A 244 -7.19 -15.55 1.36
C THR A 244 -5.81 -15.09 1.82
N GLY A 245 -5.54 -13.78 1.78
CA GLY A 245 -4.28 -13.24 2.29
C GLY A 245 -4.30 -11.74 2.52
N ILE A 246 -3.61 -11.28 3.57
CA ILE A 246 -3.26 -9.89 3.82
C ILE A 246 -1.75 -9.81 3.97
N LEU A 247 -1.09 -9.09 3.08
CA LEU A 247 0.36 -9.06 2.90
C LEU A 247 0.96 -7.71 3.32
N ASP A 248 2.28 -7.66 3.41
CA ASP A 248 3.09 -6.45 3.62
C ASP A 248 2.82 -5.66 4.92
N TRP A 249 3.12 -6.30 6.03
CA TRP A 249 2.93 -5.81 7.39
C TRP A 249 4.07 -4.92 7.91
N ALA A 250 5.06 -4.58 7.07
CA ALA A 250 6.27 -3.89 7.52
C ALA A 250 6.01 -2.46 8.01
N ASP A 251 4.97 -1.82 7.48
CA ASP A 251 4.50 -0.47 7.83
C ASP A 251 3.51 -0.42 9.00
N ALA A 252 3.09 -1.57 9.52
CA ALA A 252 2.09 -1.65 10.59
C ALA A 252 2.57 -0.96 11.88
N GLY A 253 1.62 -0.33 12.58
CA GLY A 253 1.90 0.49 13.76
C GLY A 253 0.65 0.87 14.53
N ILE A 254 0.79 1.78 15.50
CA ILE A 254 -0.34 2.32 16.27
C ILE A 254 -0.71 3.67 15.66
N GLY A 255 -1.97 3.85 15.25
CA GLY A 255 -2.40 5.06 14.56
C GLY A 255 -3.90 5.25 14.56
N ASN A 256 -4.36 6.19 13.72
CA ASN A 256 -5.78 6.37 13.48
C ASN A 256 -6.29 5.32 12.48
N ALA A 257 -7.31 4.54 12.85
CA ALA A 257 -7.91 3.50 12.00
C ALA A 257 -8.37 4.01 10.62
N VAL A 258 -8.64 5.31 10.48
CA VAL A 258 -8.96 5.94 9.19
C VAL A 258 -7.82 5.80 8.17
N VAL A 259 -6.56 5.64 8.60
CA VAL A 259 -5.42 5.44 7.68
C VAL A 259 -5.63 4.20 6.81
N ASP A 260 -6.14 3.11 7.37
CA ASP A 260 -6.41 1.87 6.62
C ASP A 260 -7.70 1.93 5.79
N ILE A 261 -8.65 2.79 6.17
CA ILE A 261 -9.90 3.01 5.42
C ILE A 261 -9.67 3.95 4.24
N ALA A 262 -8.87 4.99 4.44
CA ALA A 262 -8.60 6.01 3.45
C ALA A 262 -7.91 5.41 2.22
N GLY A 263 -7.15 4.32 2.42
CA GLY A 263 -6.31 3.71 1.40
C GLY A 263 -5.25 4.70 0.94
N LYS A 264 -3.97 4.32 0.94
CA LYS A 264 -3.06 5.01 0.02
C LYS A 264 -3.58 4.63 -1.36
N THR A 265 -4.01 5.61 -2.15
CA THR A 265 -4.40 5.43 -3.55
C THR A 265 -3.15 5.06 -4.36
N GLY A 266 -2.62 3.86 -4.13
CA GLY A 266 -1.61 3.20 -4.94
C GLY A 266 -2.22 2.78 -6.27
N GLY A 267 -1.40 2.78 -7.31
CA GLY A 267 -1.82 2.53 -8.70
C GLY A 267 -1.40 3.65 -9.64
N PHE A 268 -1.12 4.85 -9.13
CA PHE A 268 -0.61 5.95 -9.94
C PHE A 268 0.90 5.84 -10.11
N LYS A 269 1.36 5.74 -11.36
CA LYS A 269 2.76 5.74 -11.76
C LYS A 269 3.05 6.91 -12.68
N TYR A 270 4.04 7.72 -12.35
CA TYR A 270 4.51 8.78 -13.25
C TYR A 270 5.48 8.20 -14.29
N VAL A 271 5.23 8.48 -15.55
CA VAL A 271 6.07 8.17 -16.71
C VAL A 271 6.61 9.48 -17.26
N PRO A 272 7.92 9.75 -17.17
CA PRO A 272 8.52 10.94 -17.77
C PRO A 272 8.33 10.98 -19.28
N GLY A 273 8.18 12.17 -19.87
CA GLY A 273 8.10 12.38 -21.31
C GLY A 273 8.81 13.65 -21.76
N ASP A 274 9.06 13.79 -23.07
CA ASP A 274 9.97 14.81 -23.64
C ASP A 274 9.52 16.28 -23.42
N ARG A 275 8.22 16.52 -23.20
CA ARG A 275 7.65 17.85 -22.87
C ARG A 275 6.77 17.85 -21.61
N TYR A 276 6.11 16.74 -21.35
CA TYR A 276 5.28 16.46 -20.18
C TYR A 276 5.38 14.95 -19.94
N GLY A 277 5.47 14.54 -18.68
CA GLY A 277 5.22 13.16 -18.31
C GLY A 277 3.73 12.84 -18.29
N GLN A 278 3.41 11.63 -17.85
CA GLN A 278 2.07 11.10 -17.84
C GLN A 278 1.90 10.30 -16.55
N TRP A 279 0.76 10.42 -15.89
CA TRP A 279 0.35 9.45 -14.91
C TRP A 279 -0.34 8.31 -15.64
N GLU A 280 0.16 7.11 -15.40
CA GLU A 280 -0.55 5.87 -15.70
C GLU A 280 -1.23 5.42 -14.40
N TYR A 281 -2.48 4.97 -14.48
CA TYR A 281 -3.03 4.15 -13.42
C TYR A 281 -2.82 2.68 -13.79
N GLN A 282 -1.97 1.99 -13.04
CA GLN A 282 -1.82 0.55 -13.05
C GLN A 282 -2.13 0.05 -11.65
N GLY A 283 -3.42 -0.02 -11.38
CA GLY A 283 -3.99 -0.57 -10.18
C GLY A 283 -5.19 -1.40 -10.56
N ASP A 284 -5.53 -2.34 -9.72
CA ASP A 284 -6.73 -3.16 -9.85
C ASP A 284 -6.98 -3.97 -11.12
N GLY A 285 -5.92 -4.29 -11.88
CA GLY A 285 -6.05 -4.99 -13.16
C GLY A 285 -6.66 -4.11 -14.25
N PHE A 286 -6.72 -2.81 -13.97
CA PHE A 286 -7.23 -1.76 -14.82
C PHE A 286 -6.06 -0.88 -15.25
N ASP A 287 -6.11 -0.42 -16.49
CA ASP A 287 -5.06 0.40 -17.08
C ASP A 287 -5.65 1.70 -17.61
N GLY A 288 -5.06 2.80 -17.15
CA GLY A 288 -5.45 4.14 -17.54
C GLY A 288 -6.79 4.59 -16.95
N PHE A 289 -7.37 5.60 -17.60
CA PHE A 289 -8.50 6.33 -17.07
C PHE A 289 -9.65 6.36 -18.08
N LEU A 290 -10.88 6.38 -17.57
CA LEU A 290 -12.10 6.62 -18.33
C LEU A 290 -12.69 7.96 -17.95
N ALA A 291 -12.96 8.80 -18.93
CA ALA A 291 -13.74 10.02 -18.78
C ALA A 291 -15.17 9.73 -19.25
N CYS A 292 -16.13 9.68 -18.33
CA CYS A 292 -17.55 9.51 -18.67
C CYS A 292 -18.30 10.84 -18.64
N PRO A 293 -19.17 11.14 -19.62
CA PRO A 293 -19.97 12.36 -19.61
C PRO A 293 -20.83 12.43 -18.33
N TYR A 294 -20.72 13.53 -17.60
CA TYR A 294 -21.49 13.79 -16.39
C TYR A 294 -22.66 14.73 -16.69
N ASN A 295 -22.37 15.99 -17.06
CA ASN A 295 -23.31 16.97 -17.63
C ASN A 295 -22.54 18.20 -18.13
N ASN A 296 -23.15 19.04 -18.98
CA ASN A 296 -22.60 20.34 -19.38
C ASN A 296 -21.14 20.29 -19.91
N GLY A 297 -20.78 19.23 -20.64
CA GLY A 297 -19.41 19.03 -21.15
C GLY A 297 -18.38 18.63 -20.08
N ILE A 298 -18.81 18.40 -18.84
CA ILE A 298 -17.99 17.87 -17.75
C ILE A 298 -17.95 16.36 -17.88
N TYR A 299 -16.74 15.82 -17.77
CA TYR A 299 -16.51 14.40 -17.68
C TYR A 299 -16.12 14.04 -16.25
N GLN A 300 -16.73 13.00 -15.72
CA GLN A 300 -16.29 12.38 -14.48
C GLN A 300 -15.23 11.34 -14.83
N VAL A 301 -14.06 11.47 -14.20
CA VAL A 301 -12.94 10.58 -14.38
C VAL A 301 -13.07 9.39 -13.44
N PHE A 302 -12.89 8.21 -14.00
CA PHE A 302 -12.80 6.95 -13.31
C PHE A 302 -11.48 6.29 -13.66
N VAL A 303 -11.02 5.40 -12.79
CA VAL A 303 -10.13 4.32 -13.22
C VAL A 303 -10.84 3.54 -14.33
N ASN A 304 -10.10 3.12 -15.35
CA ASN A 304 -10.62 2.33 -16.46
C ASN A 304 -11.01 0.89 -16.03
N SER A 305 -12.04 0.79 -15.20
CA SER A 305 -12.58 -0.44 -14.64
C SER A 305 -13.90 -0.80 -15.33
N PRO A 306 -14.15 -2.08 -15.68
CA PRO A 306 -15.44 -2.52 -16.20
C PRO A 306 -16.57 -2.37 -15.16
N ASP A 307 -16.23 -2.23 -13.87
CA ASP A 307 -17.16 -1.96 -12.79
C ASP A 307 -17.38 -0.46 -12.53
N ALA A 308 -16.65 0.42 -13.22
CA ALA A 308 -16.89 1.85 -13.17
C ALA A 308 -18.25 2.15 -13.81
N LYS A 309 -19.29 2.22 -12.98
CA LYS A 309 -20.64 2.58 -13.41
C LYS A 309 -20.76 4.09 -13.35
N PRO A 310 -20.85 4.79 -14.51
CA PRO A 310 -21.28 6.17 -14.48
C PRO A 310 -22.70 6.24 -13.88
N ARG A 311 -23.11 7.44 -13.46
CA ARG A 311 -24.39 7.65 -12.78
C ARG A 311 -25.57 7.08 -13.58
N GLN A 312 -26.63 6.67 -12.89
CA GLN A 312 -27.88 6.19 -13.50
C GLN A 312 -28.31 7.09 -14.67
N GLY A 313 -28.40 6.51 -15.87
CA GLY A 313 -28.81 7.19 -17.11
C GLY A 313 -27.68 7.48 -18.12
N VAL A 314 -26.41 7.35 -17.74
CA VAL A 314 -25.26 7.45 -18.67
C VAL A 314 -24.89 6.06 -19.17
N LYS A 315 -24.83 5.87 -20.49
CA LYS A 315 -24.41 4.60 -21.09
C LYS A 315 -22.88 4.48 -21.05
N SER A 316 -22.34 3.31 -20.73
CA SER A 316 -20.89 3.09 -20.61
C SER A 316 -20.14 3.27 -21.93
N ASP A 317 -20.80 3.10 -23.08
CA ASP A 317 -20.25 3.36 -24.42
C ASP A 317 -20.02 4.86 -24.72
N THR A 318 -20.47 5.75 -23.84
CA THR A 318 -20.21 7.19 -23.94
C THR A 318 -18.95 7.65 -23.18
N CYS A 319 -18.33 6.76 -22.40
CA CYS A 319 -17.06 7.04 -21.73
C CYS A 319 -15.89 6.90 -22.71
N VAL A 320 -14.92 7.80 -22.62
CA VAL A 320 -13.73 7.79 -23.48
C VAL A 320 -12.47 7.52 -22.65
N PRO A 321 -11.56 6.63 -23.10
CA PRO A 321 -10.25 6.50 -22.49
C PRO A 321 -9.47 7.81 -22.61
N PHE A 322 -8.69 8.17 -21.59
CA PHE A 322 -7.76 9.30 -21.70
C PHE A 322 -6.48 9.06 -20.92
N THR A 323 -5.43 9.79 -21.32
CA THR A 323 -4.12 9.81 -20.67
C THR A 323 -4.05 11.00 -19.74
N ALA A 324 -3.74 10.76 -18.47
CA ALA A 324 -3.50 11.85 -17.52
C ALA A 324 -2.08 12.41 -17.77
N GLY A 325 -1.98 13.58 -18.40
CA GLY A 325 -0.70 14.27 -18.53
C GLY A 325 -0.22 14.81 -17.18
N ALA A 326 1.09 14.85 -16.95
CA ALA A 326 1.69 15.50 -15.79
C ALA A 326 2.97 16.22 -16.15
N PHE A 327 3.19 17.40 -15.59
CA PHE A 327 4.42 18.13 -15.81
C PHE A 327 5.53 17.59 -14.91
N GLU A 328 6.77 17.51 -15.42
CA GLU A 328 7.92 17.08 -14.61
C GLU A 328 8.12 18.06 -13.45
N TYR A 329 7.76 17.63 -12.25
CA TYR A 329 7.94 18.40 -11.02
C TYR A 329 9.30 18.04 -10.40
N ARG A 330 10.31 18.91 -10.58
CA ARG A 330 11.58 18.78 -9.84
C ARG A 330 11.35 19.22 -8.39
N LEU A 331 11.23 18.24 -7.50
CA LEU A 331 11.16 18.48 -6.06
C LEU A 331 12.43 19.23 -5.60
N PRO A 332 12.32 20.31 -4.80
CA PRO A 332 13.44 20.79 -4.00
C PRO A 332 13.93 19.63 -3.11
N ALA A 333 15.23 19.58 -2.79
CA ALA A 333 15.92 18.47 -2.10
C ALA A 333 15.36 18.09 -0.71
N ASN A 334 14.32 18.78 -0.25
CA ASN A 334 13.79 18.80 1.11
C ASN A 334 12.25 18.69 1.14
N VAL A 335 11.62 18.24 0.05
CA VAL A 335 10.17 17.95 -0.03
C VAL A 335 9.96 16.48 -0.41
N THR A 336 9.17 15.74 0.37
CA THR A 336 9.02 14.28 0.27
C THR A 336 7.71 13.80 -0.38
N ALA A 337 6.81 14.72 -0.75
CA ALA A 337 5.55 14.36 -1.40
C ALA A 337 5.14 15.42 -2.44
N ALA A 338 4.78 14.96 -3.64
CA ALA A 338 4.06 15.77 -4.61
C ALA A 338 2.57 15.76 -4.23
N ALA A 339 1.98 16.93 -4.07
CA ALA A 339 0.53 17.07 -4.02
C ALA A 339 -0.02 16.92 -5.45
N TRP A 340 -1.07 16.12 -5.60
CA TRP A 340 -1.72 15.77 -6.87
C TRP A 340 -2.17 16.97 -7.69
N GLU A 341 -2.04 16.84 -9.00
CA GLU A 341 -2.51 17.74 -10.07
C GLU A 341 -3.50 16.93 -10.95
N TYR A 342 -4.69 17.47 -11.20
CA TYR A 342 -5.68 16.94 -12.15
C TYR A 342 -5.67 17.78 -13.42
#